data_AF-A0A553PU81-F1
#
_entry.id   AF-A0A553PU81-F1
#
_cell.length_a   1.000
_cell.length_b   1.000
_cell.length_c   1.000
_cell.angle_alpha   90.00
_cell.angle_beta   90.00
_cell.angle_gamma   90.00
#
_symmetry.space_group_name_H-M   'P 1'
#
loop_
_entity.id
_entity.type
_entity.pdbx_description
1 polymer ?
#
loop_
_entity_poly.entity_id
_entity_poly.type
_entity_poly.pdbx_seq_one_letter_code
_entity_poly.pdbx_strand_id
1 'polypeptide(L)'
;IFVLQTHFQLRLDFEQFSISGPSTSTTVSGIQLAGVLGLDGATSETTSASQCTIDSFSALSPSGITPPTICGINSGTHMYVASSAICNDLVFVLGSSLEGGRIENRRWTIKVTQYSCNHPNIPPNGCTQYYFGATVGTVKTYNFDGGQHLANQNQNICIRRERGNCRICYTTEEESDFMTSGDDTKPIRQPFNIRFLSDGFEGKDEIDLGAMAGFKLTYIQSSRGCRPEPQ
;
A
#
# COMPACT_ATOMS: atom_id res chain seq x y z
N ILE A 1 29.05 13.47 -20.43
CA ILE A 1 28.80 12.45 -19.39
C ILE A 1 27.38 11.97 -19.59
N PHE A 2 27.20 10.87 -20.33
CA PHE A 2 25.90 10.21 -20.42
C PHE A 2 25.68 9.50 -19.10
N VAL A 3 24.76 9.98 -18.28
CA VAL A 3 24.24 9.21 -17.15
C VAL A 3 23.43 8.08 -17.78
N LEU A 4 24.00 6.88 -17.86
CA LEU A 4 23.24 5.68 -18.18
C LEU A 4 22.13 5.58 -17.15
N GLN A 5 20.89 5.86 -17.55
CA GLN A 5 19.73 5.75 -16.70
C GLN A 5 19.42 4.26 -16.50
N THR A 6 20.12 3.62 -15.57
CA THR A 6 19.97 2.20 -15.21
C THR A 6 18.84 2.00 -14.20
N HIS A 7 17.64 2.50 -14.49
CA HIS A 7 16.46 2.23 -13.65
C HIS A 7 15.59 1.19 -14.33
N PHE A 8 15.95 -0.08 -14.12
CA PHE A 8 15.05 -1.21 -14.40
C PHE A 8 13.98 -1.24 -13.29
N GLN A 9 12.81 -1.79 -13.58
CA GLN A 9 11.73 -1.88 -12.58
C GLN A 9 11.27 -3.33 -12.46
N LEU A 10 11.16 -3.83 -11.24
CA LEU A 10 10.53 -5.12 -10.97
C LEU A 10 9.05 -4.91 -10.62
N ARG A 11 8.21 -5.76 -11.19
CA ARG A 11 6.82 -5.93 -10.80
C ARG A 11 6.65 -7.32 -10.20
N LEU A 12 6.14 -7.36 -8.98
CA LEU A 12 5.78 -8.58 -8.26
C LEU A 12 4.26 -8.69 -8.31
N ASP A 13 3.75 -9.72 -8.97
CA ASP A 13 2.33 -10.05 -9.00
C ASP A 13 2.07 -11.17 -8.00
N PHE A 14 1.20 -10.91 -7.02
CA PHE A 14 0.85 -11.86 -5.97
C PHE A 14 -0.32 -12.74 -6.45
N GLU A 15 -0.01 -13.78 -7.23
CA GLU A 15 -1.02 -14.74 -7.70
C GLU A 15 -1.70 -15.44 -6.52
N GLN A 16 -0.91 -15.77 -5.50
CA GLN A 16 -1.38 -16.18 -4.19
C GLN A 16 -0.49 -15.51 -3.14
N PHE A 17 -1.08 -14.94 -2.11
CA PHE A 17 -0.34 -14.39 -0.97
C PHE A 17 -1.24 -14.34 0.26
N SER A 18 -0.85 -15.11 1.27
CA SER A 18 -1.46 -15.15 2.60
C SER A 18 -0.38 -15.54 3.59
N ILE A 19 -0.04 -14.63 4.50
CA ILE A 19 0.85 -14.87 5.64
C ILE A 19 0.18 -14.33 6.92
N SER A 20 0.68 -14.71 8.09
CA SER A 20 0.04 -14.35 9.37
C SER A 20 0.14 -12.84 9.64
N GLY A 21 -0.84 -12.32 10.36
CA GLY A 21 -0.94 -10.89 10.68
C GLY A 21 -1.90 -10.13 9.76
N PRO A 22 -2.05 -8.80 9.96
CA PRO A 22 -1.44 -8.01 11.03
C PRO A 22 -1.95 -8.43 12.42
N SER A 23 -1.28 -7.95 13.46
CA SER A 23 -1.75 -8.13 14.83
C SER A 23 -3.12 -7.46 14.98
N THR A 24 -4.01 -8.16 15.69
CA THR A 24 -5.33 -7.66 16.09
C THR A 24 -5.34 -7.28 17.57
N SER A 25 -4.17 -7.25 18.23
CA SER A 25 -4.09 -6.95 19.65
C SER A 25 -4.49 -5.50 19.90
N THR A 26 -5.58 -5.34 20.65
CA THR A 26 -6.04 -4.06 21.17
C THR A 26 -5.43 -3.73 22.53
N THR A 27 -4.56 -4.60 23.04
CA THR A 27 -3.84 -4.35 24.29
C THR A 27 -2.90 -3.18 24.12
N VAL A 28 -2.97 -2.22 25.05
CA VAL A 28 -2.06 -1.08 25.09
C VAL A 28 -0.63 -1.60 25.26
N SER A 29 0.20 -1.36 24.24
CA SER A 29 1.61 -1.76 24.20
C SER A 29 2.54 -0.60 24.56
N GLY A 30 2.00 0.62 24.68
CA GLY A 30 2.77 1.80 25.01
C GLY A 30 1.93 3.06 25.12
N ILE A 31 2.58 4.11 25.58
CA ILE A 31 2.03 5.43 25.85
C ILE A 31 2.87 6.40 25.01
N GLN A 32 2.30 7.10 24.02
CA GLN A 32 3.10 7.96 23.13
C GLN A 32 2.55 9.39 22.94
N LEU A 33 3.46 10.35 22.80
CA LEU A 33 3.19 11.71 22.33
C LEU A 33 4.24 12.08 21.28
N ALA A 34 3.79 12.40 20.05
CA ALA A 34 4.67 12.75 18.93
C ALA A 34 5.79 11.72 18.65
N GLY A 35 5.50 10.43 18.79
CA GLY A 35 6.46 9.35 18.51
C GLY A 35 7.47 9.07 19.64
N VAL A 36 7.28 9.65 20.84
CA VAL A 36 8.12 9.41 22.02
C VAL A 36 7.30 8.72 23.11
N LEU A 37 7.91 7.72 23.78
CA LEU A 37 7.30 7.03 24.93
C LEU A 37 7.08 8.03 26.10
N GLY A 38 5.83 8.21 26.51
CA GLY A 38 5.39 9.15 27.55
C GLY A 38 5.04 8.48 28.88
N LEU A 39 4.87 9.31 29.92
CA LEU A 39 4.34 8.89 31.23
C LEU A 39 2.80 8.89 31.22
N ASP A 40 2.22 8.12 32.14
CA ASP A 40 0.78 8.01 32.38
C ASP A 40 0.10 9.39 32.55
N GLY A 41 -0.97 9.62 31.80
CA GLY A 41 -1.77 10.85 31.85
C GLY A 41 -1.40 12.00 30.90
N ALA A 42 -0.50 11.81 29.92
CA ALA A 42 -0.06 12.87 29.00
C ALA A 42 -0.27 12.61 27.48
N THR A 43 -0.99 11.56 27.08
CA THR A 43 -0.71 10.84 25.79
C THR A 43 -1.86 9.94 25.32
N SER A 44 -1.87 9.57 24.03
CA SER A 44 -2.71 8.48 23.48
C SER A 44 -2.10 7.11 23.79
N GLU A 45 -2.94 6.20 24.29
CA GLU A 45 -2.61 4.78 24.46
C GLU A 45 -2.48 4.12 23.08
N THR A 46 -1.35 3.47 22.80
CA THR A 46 -1.06 2.85 21.50
C THR A 46 -1.10 1.33 21.58
N THR A 47 -1.54 0.67 20.52
CA THR A 47 -1.64 -0.79 20.42
C THR A 47 -0.74 -1.34 19.32
N SER A 48 -0.55 -2.66 19.31
CA SER A 48 0.14 -3.35 18.20
C SER A 48 -0.80 -3.68 17.04
N ALA A 49 -2.07 -3.27 17.08
CA ALA A 49 -3.01 -3.47 15.98
C ALA A 49 -2.42 -2.94 14.66
N SER A 50 -2.84 -3.51 13.52
CA SER A 50 -2.40 -3.19 12.15
C SER A 50 -0.91 -3.50 11.84
N GLN A 51 -0.09 -3.87 12.83
CA GLN A 51 1.34 -4.17 12.63
C GLN A 51 1.60 -5.62 12.20
N CYS A 52 2.55 -5.81 11.30
CA CYS A 52 3.03 -7.13 10.86
C CYS A 52 4.04 -7.74 11.84
N THR A 53 3.60 -8.09 13.05
CA THR A 53 4.47 -8.57 14.15
C THR A 53 4.83 -10.06 14.05
N ILE A 54 3.96 -10.89 13.47
CA ILE A 54 4.18 -12.35 13.35
C ILE A 54 4.93 -12.68 12.06
N ASP A 55 4.29 -12.45 10.91
CA ASP A 55 4.93 -12.63 9.61
C ASP A 55 5.03 -11.28 8.90
N SER A 56 6.09 -11.09 8.12
CA SER A 56 6.21 -9.94 7.22
C SER A 56 6.91 -10.30 5.92
N PHE A 57 6.56 -9.58 4.86
CA PHE A 57 7.21 -9.64 3.56
C PHE A 57 7.69 -8.24 3.18
N SER A 58 8.95 -8.14 2.77
CA SER A 58 9.57 -6.91 2.29
C SER A 58 10.30 -7.15 0.97
N ALA A 59 10.08 -6.27 0.01
CA ALA A 59 10.85 -6.24 -1.24
C ALA A 59 11.81 -5.05 -1.21
N LEU A 60 13.07 -5.34 -0.93
CA LEU A 60 14.11 -4.35 -0.69
C LEU A 60 14.92 -4.09 -1.97
N SER A 61 15.23 -2.82 -2.19
CA SER A 61 16.11 -2.37 -3.25
C SER A 61 17.21 -1.50 -2.66
N PRO A 62 18.49 -1.80 -2.96
CA PRO A 62 19.63 -0.96 -2.60
C PRO A 62 19.59 0.44 -3.24
N SER A 63 18.75 0.63 -4.27
CA SER A 63 18.67 1.87 -5.03
C SER A 63 17.22 2.21 -5.35
N GLY A 64 16.73 3.35 -4.86
CA GLY A 64 15.40 3.86 -5.17
C GLY A 64 14.38 3.61 -4.07
N ILE A 65 13.10 3.57 -4.47
CA ILE A 65 11.97 3.48 -3.54
C ILE A 65 11.66 2.01 -3.26
N THR A 66 11.69 1.65 -1.99
CA THR A 66 11.17 0.37 -1.49
C THR A 66 9.68 0.52 -1.18
N PRO A 67 8.82 -0.37 -1.70
CA PRO A 67 7.43 -0.44 -1.28
C PRO A 67 7.33 -0.79 0.21
N PRO A 68 6.19 -0.49 0.86
CA PRO A 68 6.02 -0.81 2.27
C PRO A 68 6.02 -2.32 2.51
N THR A 69 6.42 -2.72 3.72
CA THR A 69 6.33 -4.08 4.23
C THR A 69 4.86 -4.49 4.36
N ILE A 70 4.54 -5.73 4.00
CA ILE A 70 3.15 -6.24 4.02
C ILE A 70 3.04 -7.59 4.77
N CYS A 71 1.84 -7.88 5.25
CA CYS A 71 1.41 -9.17 5.79
C CYS A 71 -0.08 -9.39 5.50
N GLY A 72 -0.64 -10.51 5.95
CA GLY A 72 -2.03 -10.88 5.72
C GLY A 72 -2.30 -11.32 4.28
N ILE A 73 -3.48 -10.97 3.73
CA ILE A 73 -4.01 -11.43 2.45
C ILE A 73 -3.80 -10.36 1.37
N ASN A 74 -2.96 -10.66 0.38
CA ASN A 74 -2.65 -9.73 -0.73
C ASN A 74 -2.77 -10.39 -2.12
N SER A 75 -3.46 -11.53 -2.19
CA SER A 75 -3.68 -12.23 -3.46
C SER A 75 -4.41 -11.34 -4.48
N GLY A 76 -4.01 -11.38 -5.75
CA GLY A 76 -4.56 -10.55 -6.82
C GLY A 76 -4.07 -9.09 -6.82
N THR A 77 -3.17 -8.71 -5.92
CA THR A 77 -2.51 -7.40 -5.95
C THR A 77 -1.10 -7.49 -6.52
N HIS A 78 -0.47 -6.34 -6.74
CA HIS A 78 0.91 -6.27 -7.24
C HIS A 78 1.70 -5.18 -6.53
N MET A 79 3.00 -5.23 -6.74
CA MET A 79 3.97 -4.33 -6.12
C MET A 79 5.07 -3.99 -7.11
N TYR A 80 5.46 -2.72 -7.16
CA TYR A 80 6.57 -2.24 -7.97
C TYR A 80 7.77 -1.90 -7.08
N VAL A 81 8.94 -2.43 -7.47
CA VAL A 81 10.21 -2.27 -6.76
C VAL A 81 11.25 -1.76 -7.75
N ALA A 82 11.99 -0.71 -7.38
CA ALA A 82 13.11 -0.24 -8.19
C ALA A 82 14.14 -1.36 -8.31
N SER A 83 14.61 -1.68 -9.51
CA SER A 83 15.59 -2.76 -9.71
C SER A 83 17.00 -2.20 -9.57
N SER A 84 17.80 -2.83 -8.71
CA SER A 84 19.24 -2.59 -8.62
C SER A 84 20.06 -3.54 -9.50
N ALA A 85 21.20 -3.07 -10.01
CA ALA A 85 22.22 -3.87 -10.67
C ALA A 85 23.04 -4.74 -9.71
N ILE A 86 22.94 -4.50 -8.40
CA ILE A 86 23.59 -5.33 -7.37
C ILE A 86 22.72 -6.57 -7.13
N CYS A 87 21.63 -6.43 -6.38
CA CYS A 87 20.57 -7.41 -6.15
C CYS A 87 19.36 -6.71 -5.53
N ASN A 88 18.19 -7.31 -5.63
CA ASN A 88 16.99 -6.92 -4.86
C ASN A 88 16.66 -8.08 -3.94
N ASP A 89 16.34 -7.81 -2.68
CA ASP A 89 16.06 -8.85 -1.70
C ASP A 89 14.56 -8.97 -1.46
N LEU A 90 14.04 -10.19 -1.60
CA LEU A 90 12.68 -10.53 -1.22
C LEU A 90 12.73 -11.28 0.10
N VAL A 91 12.39 -10.60 1.19
CA VAL A 91 12.60 -11.09 2.55
C VAL A 91 11.27 -11.48 3.17
N PHE A 92 11.18 -12.73 3.60
CA PHE A 92 10.13 -13.20 4.50
C PHE A 92 10.70 -13.35 5.90
N VAL A 93 10.06 -12.72 6.88
CA VAL A 93 10.26 -13.00 8.30
C VAL A 93 9.03 -13.77 8.76
N LEU A 94 9.23 -14.98 9.29
CA LEU A 94 8.15 -15.88 9.68
C LEU A 94 8.26 -16.22 11.17
N GLY A 95 7.28 -15.79 11.95
CA GLY A 95 7.24 -16.00 13.40
C GLY A 95 6.66 -17.37 13.79
N SER A 96 6.86 -17.76 15.04
CA SER A 96 6.27 -18.97 15.63
C SER A 96 5.37 -18.70 16.84
N SER A 97 5.28 -17.45 17.29
CA SER A 97 4.53 -17.02 18.48
C SER A 97 3.24 -16.28 18.14
N LEU A 98 2.21 -16.53 18.96
CA LEU A 98 0.86 -15.95 18.89
C LEU A 98 0.75 -14.66 19.71
N GLU A 99 1.65 -13.68 19.54
CA GLU A 99 1.40 -12.37 20.16
C GLU A 99 0.33 -11.62 19.37
N GLY A 100 -0.92 -11.73 19.81
CA GLY A 100 -2.03 -10.92 19.31
C GLY A 100 -2.47 -11.26 17.89
N GLY A 101 -2.31 -12.50 17.43
CA GLY A 101 -2.74 -12.93 16.10
C GLY A 101 -2.88 -14.46 15.97
N ARG A 102 -3.34 -14.91 14.80
CA ARG A 102 -3.48 -16.33 14.44
C ARG A 102 -2.40 -16.70 13.42
N ILE A 103 -1.77 -17.88 13.58
CA ILE A 103 -0.92 -18.43 12.53
C ILE A 103 -1.82 -18.87 11.38
N GLU A 104 -1.72 -18.18 10.27
CA GLU A 104 -2.45 -18.53 9.05
C GLU A 104 -1.77 -19.67 8.30
N ASN A 105 -2.54 -20.35 7.45
CA ASN A 105 -1.97 -21.30 6.51
C ASN A 105 -1.18 -20.52 5.44
N ARG A 106 0.11 -20.37 5.69
CA ARG A 106 1.02 -19.61 4.84
C ARG A 106 1.04 -20.17 3.42
N ARG A 107 0.83 -19.31 2.44
CA ARG A 107 0.86 -19.66 1.02
C ARG A 107 1.23 -18.44 0.21
N TRP A 108 2.19 -18.59 -0.70
CA TRP A 108 2.57 -17.53 -1.63
C TRP A 108 3.00 -18.11 -2.97
N THR A 109 2.55 -17.47 -4.04
CA THR A 109 3.00 -17.65 -5.41
C THR A 109 3.18 -16.24 -5.97
N ILE A 110 4.43 -15.87 -6.25
CA ILE A 110 4.79 -14.54 -6.70
C ILE A 110 5.39 -14.65 -8.09
N LYS A 111 4.75 -14.02 -9.07
CA LYS A 111 5.32 -13.88 -10.40
C LYS A 111 6.11 -12.58 -10.46
N VAL A 112 7.39 -12.67 -10.84
CA VAL A 112 8.27 -11.51 -10.96
C VAL A 112 8.48 -11.17 -12.44
N THR A 113 8.18 -9.93 -12.80
CA THR A 113 8.40 -9.39 -14.15
C THR A 113 9.42 -8.25 -14.07
N GLN A 114 10.47 -8.31 -14.88
CA GLN A 114 11.45 -7.23 -15.01
C GLN A 114 11.15 -6.41 -16.26
N TYR A 115 10.93 -5.11 -16.08
CA TYR A 115 10.76 -4.15 -17.16
C TYR A 115 12.10 -3.49 -17.51
N SER A 116 12.36 -3.37 -18.81
CA SER A 116 13.46 -2.56 -19.33
C SER A 116 13.21 -1.07 -19.10
N CYS A 117 14.27 -0.26 -19.00
CA CYS A 117 14.18 1.19 -18.76
C CYS A 117 13.37 1.96 -19.83
N ASN A 118 13.22 1.37 -21.02
CA ASN A 118 12.53 1.99 -22.17
C ASN A 118 11.16 1.37 -22.41
N HIS A 119 10.66 0.53 -21.50
CA HIS A 119 9.33 -0.02 -21.61
C HIS A 119 8.29 1.12 -21.59
N PRO A 120 7.33 1.16 -22.54
CA PRO A 120 6.43 2.32 -22.70
C PRO A 120 5.51 2.53 -21.49
N ASN A 121 5.31 1.50 -20.66
CA ASN A 121 4.40 1.52 -19.52
C ASN A 121 5.15 1.32 -18.20
N ILE A 122 6.25 2.05 -18.01
CA ILE A 122 6.95 2.09 -16.72
C ILE A 122 6.16 2.99 -15.77
N PRO A 123 6.01 2.60 -14.48
CA PRO A 123 5.44 3.48 -13.47
C PRO A 123 6.23 4.80 -13.36
N PRO A 124 5.56 5.94 -13.15
CA PRO A 124 6.26 7.16 -12.72
C PRO A 124 7.09 6.91 -11.45
N ASN A 125 8.17 7.68 -11.28
CA ASN A 125 8.96 7.66 -10.04
C ASN A 125 8.04 7.95 -8.84
N GLY A 126 8.14 7.14 -7.79
CA GLY A 126 7.29 7.28 -6.61
C GLY A 126 6.20 6.23 -6.48
N CYS A 127 5.80 5.57 -7.56
CA CYS A 127 4.67 4.64 -7.54
C CYS A 127 5.09 3.26 -7.01
N THR A 128 4.42 2.79 -5.96
CA THR A 128 4.59 1.42 -5.43
C THR A 128 3.57 0.46 -6.03
N GLN A 129 2.49 0.98 -6.64
CA GLN A 129 1.56 0.26 -7.49
C GLN A 129 1.25 1.07 -8.75
N TYR A 130 1.07 0.38 -9.87
CA TYR A 130 0.77 1.03 -11.14
C TYR A 130 -0.24 0.25 -11.98
N TYR A 131 -1.31 0.94 -12.35
CA TYR A 131 -2.43 0.42 -13.12
C TYR A 131 -2.47 1.08 -14.50
N PHE A 132 -2.64 0.28 -15.55
CA PHE A 132 -2.69 0.76 -16.92
C PHE A 132 -3.49 -0.23 -17.79
N GLY A 133 -3.89 0.21 -18.98
CA GLY A 133 -4.57 -0.62 -19.98
C GLY A 133 -6.09 -0.73 -19.81
N ALA A 134 -6.65 -0.14 -18.76
CA ALA A 134 -8.09 -0.12 -18.51
C ALA A 134 -8.56 1.29 -18.12
N THR A 135 -9.68 1.72 -18.70
CA THR A 135 -10.35 2.98 -18.34
C THR A 135 -11.21 2.86 -17.09
N VAL A 136 -11.56 1.64 -16.67
CA VAL A 136 -12.23 1.34 -15.41
C VAL A 136 -11.41 0.27 -14.68
N GLY A 137 -11.23 0.42 -13.38
CA GLY A 137 -10.54 -0.58 -12.57
C GLY A 137 -10.69 -0.32 -11.08
N THR A 138 -10.15 -1.21 -10.28
CA THR A 138 -10.22 -1.13 -8.82
C THR A 138 -8.82 -1.01 -8.24
N VAL A 139 -8.66 -0.10 -7.28
CA VAL A 139 -7.45 0.06 -6.47
C VAL A 139 -7.79 -0.18 -5.01
N LYS A 140 -6.88 -0.77 -4.26
CA LYS A 140 -7.11 -1.06 -2.83
C LYS A 140 -5.83 -1.00 -2.02
N THR A 141 -5.95 -0.77 -0.72
CA THR A 141 -4.84 -0.88 0.22
C THR A 141 -4.32 -2.32 0.30
N TYR A 142 -3.05 -2.48 0.67
CA TYR A 142 -2.56 -3.79 1.07
C TYR A 142 -3.37 -4.33 2.26
N ASN A 143 -3.53 -5.65 2.29
CA ASN A 143 -4.34 -6.38 3.25
C ASN A 143 -5.83 -6.00 3.34
N PHE A 144 -6.39 -5.28 2.35
CA PHE A 144 -7.82 -4.99 2.31
C PHE A 144 -8.69 -6.25 2.42
N ASP A 145 -8.32 -7.32 1.69
CA ASP A 145 -9.04 -8.60 1.72
C ASP A 145 -8.86 -9.36 3.06
N GLY A 146 -7.86 -8.97 3.86
CA GLY A 146 -7.65 -9.47 5.22
C GLY A 146 -8.47 -8.72 6.27
N GLY A 147 -9.21 -7.67 5.87
CA GLY A 147 -10.15 -6.95 6.74
C GLY A 147 -9.51 -5.95 7.72
N GLN A 148 -8.20 -5.75 7.65
CA GLN A 148 -7.50 -4.78 8.49
C GLN A 148 -6.40 -4.09 7.68
N HIS A 149 -6.35 -2.76 7.71
CA HIS A 149 -5.26 -2.02 7.10
C HIS A 149 -3.95 -2.30 7.85
N LEU A 150 -2.83 -2.00 7.20
CA LEU A 150 -1.50 -2.20 7.77
C LEU A 150 -0.95 -0.87 8.29
N ALA A 151 -0.23 -0.92 9.41
CA ALA A 151 0.60 0.19 9.90
C ALA A 151 1.82 0.44 9.01
N ASN A 152 2.42 1.61 9.16
CA ASN A 152 3.66 2.05 8.52
C ASN A 152 3.61 1.98 6.98
N GLN A 153 2.45 2.24 6.40
CA GLN A 153 2.26 2.16 4.96
C GLN A 153 2.56 3.48 4.29
N ASN A 154 3.34 3.42 3.21
CA ASN A 154 3.49 4.49 2.25
C ASN A 154 3.24 3.91 0.85
N GLN A 155 1.97 3.56 0.60
CA GLN A 155 1.54 2.96 -0.64
C GLN A 155 1.11 4.07 -1.60
N ASN A 156 1.84 4.24 -2.70
CA ASN A 156 1.51 5.21 -3.74
C ASN A 156 1.00 4.48 -4.98
N ILE A 157 -0.31 4.50 -5.18
CA ILE A 157 -1.00 3.87 -6.29
C ILE A 157 -1.11 4.87 -7.43
N CYS A 158 -0.51 4.56 -8.56
CA CYS A 158 -0.56 5.39 -9.76
C CYS A 158 -1.41 4.73 -10.84
N ILE A 159 -2.14 5.55 -11.58
CA ILE A 159 -2.99 5.10 -12.68
C ILE A 159 -2.55 5.83 -13.94
N ARG A 160 -2.23 5.07 -14.99
CA ARG A 160 -1.90 5.66 -16.28
C ARG A 160 -3.14 6.28 -16.90
N ARG A 161 -3.02 7.52 -17.37
CA ARG A 161 -4.04 8.14 -18.22
C ARG A 161 -4.08 7.45 -19.58
N GLU A 162 -5.18 6.76 -19.88
CA GLU A 162 -5.41 6.11 -21.16
C GLU A 162 -5.79 7.12 -22.24
N ARG A 163 -5.44 6.82 -23.50
CA ARG A 163 -5.60 7.75 -24.64
C ARG A 163 -7.02 8.31 -24.72
N GLY A 164 -7.12 9.62 -24.95
CA GLY A 164 -8.41 10.31 -25.08
C GLY A 164 -9.09 10.67 -23.75
N ASN A 165 -8.55 10.25 -22.60
CA ASN A 165 -9.07 10.63 -21.29
C ASN A 165 -8.24 11.77 -20.67
N CYS A 166 -8.88 12.60 -19.86
CA CYS A 166 -8.23 13.71 -19.15
C CYS A 166 -8.71 13.87 -17.70
N ARG A 167 -9.63 13.02 -17.25
CA ARG A 167 -10.18 13.04 -15.89
C ARG A 167 -10.24 11.62 -15.36
N ILE A 168 -10.14 11.51 -14.05
CA ILE A 168 -10.38 10.27 -13.31
C ILE A 168 -11.38 10.56 -12.19
N CYS A 169 -12.40 9.71 -12.08
CA CYS A 169 -13.40 9.75 -11.01
C CYS A 169 -13.19 8.50 -10.15
N TYR A 170 -13.35 8.64 -8.84
CA TYR A 170 -13.28 7.52 -7.90
C TYR A 170 -14.63 7.35 -7.21
N THR A 171 -15.02 6.10 -6.96
CA THR A 171 -16.23 5.73 -6.24
C THR A 171 -15.94 4.57 -5.32
N THR A 172 -16.51 4.58 -4.13
CA THR A 172 -16.63 3.38 -3.29
C THR A 172 -17.76 2.50 -3.80
N GLU A 173 -17.69 1.18 -3.57
CA GLU A 173 -18.81 0.28 -3.83
C GLU A 173 -19.68 0.15 -2.57
N GLU A 174 -19.05 0.15 -1.39
CA GLU A 174 -19.69 0.10 -0.08
C GLU A 174 -19.23 1.25 0.83
N GLU A 175 -20.03 1.62 1.83
CA GLU A 175 -19.64 2.68 2.80
C GLU A 175 -18.37 2.33 3.60
N SER A 176 -18.13 1.04 3.83
CA SER A 176 -16.93 0.54 4.51
C SER A 176 -15.67 0.55 3.64
N ASP A 177 -15.79 0.81 2.33
CA ASP A 177 -14.67 0.79 1.39
C ASP A 177 -13.79 2.05 1.47
N PHE A 178 -14.18 3.05 2.28
CA PHE A 178 -13.39 4.24 2.54
C PHE A 178 -13.56 4.66 4.00
N MET A 179 -12.66 4.17 4.86
CA MET A 179 -12.56 4.60 6.24
C MET A 179 -11.12 5.04 6.50
N THR A 180 -10.91 6.33 6.80
CA THR A 180 -9.61 6.89 7.16
C THR A 180 -9.66 7.39 8.61
N SER A 181 -8.75 6.95 9.46
CA SER A 181 -8.48 7.62 10.72
C SER A 181 -7.68 8.91 10.43
N GLY A 182 -8.32 10.07 10.52
CA GLY A 182 -7.65 11.36 10.29
C GLY A 182 -8.58 12.52 9.95
N ASP A 183 -8.22 13.71 10.43
CA ASP A 183 -8.95 14.98 10.24
C ASP A 183 -8.95 15.45 8.77
N ASP A 184 -10.14 15.79 8.27
CA ASP A 184 -10.51 15.87 6.85
C ASP A 184 -10.26 17.26 6.22
N THR A 185 -9.24 17.98 6.68
CA THR A 185 -9.05 19.41 6.34
C THR A 185 -8.11 19.69 5.16
N LYS A 186 -7.74 18.69 4.36
CA LYS A 186 -6.80 18.89 3.23
C LYS A 186 -7.52 19.03 1.88
N PRO A 187 -7.23 20.08 1.08
CA PRO A 187 -7.89 20.27 -0.20
C PRO A 187 -7.56 19.15 -1.20
N ILE A 188 -8.61 18.56 -1.78
CA ILE A 188 -8.55 17.59 -2.87
C ILE A 188 -7.92 18.26 -4.10
N ARG A 189 -6.62 18.06 -4.31
CA ARG A 189 -6.04 18.16 -5.65
C ARG A 189 -6.15 16.78 -6.26
N GLN A 190 -6.66 16.66 -7.48
CA GLN A 190 -6.71 15.41 -8.23
C GLN A 190 -5.42 15.23 -9.05
N PRO A 191 -4.44 14.44 -8.60
CA PRO A 191 -3.51 13.78 -9.49
C PRO A 191 -4.02 12.37 -9.85
N PHE A 192 -3.44 11.76 -10.88
CA PHE A 192 -3.70 10.36 -11.26
C PHE A 192 -3.04 9.35 -10.29
N ASN A 193 -2.82 9.73 -9.03
CA ASN A 193 -2.29 8.87 -8.01
C ASN A 193 -3.03 9.04 -6.67
N ILE A 194 -3.21 7.93 -5.97
CA ILE A 194 -3.72 7.88 -4.60
C ILE A 194 -2.56 7.44 -3.72
N ARG A 195 -2.30 8.19 -2.66
CA ARG A 195 -1.26 7.85 -1.69
C ARG A 195 -1.91 7.53 -0.36
N PHE A 196 -1.75 6.29 0.07
CA PHE A 196 -2.11 5.84 1.41
C PHE A 196 -0.92 6.03 2.33
N LEU A 197 -1.14 6.77 3.41
CA LEU A 197 -0.18 6.94 4.50
C LEU A 197 -0.87 6.43 5.76
N SER A 198 -0.31 5.40 6.38
CA SER A 198 -0.69 4.94 7.72
C SER A 198 0.51 5.10 8.62
N ASP A 199 0.27 5.58 9.84
CA ASP A 199 1.28 5.81 10.85
C ASP A 199 1.70 4.50 11.54
N GLY A 200 2.51 4.60 12.59
CA GLY A 200 3.17 3.43 13.15
C GLY A 200 2.33 2.59 14.11
N PHE A 201 1.26 3.16 14.66
CA PHE A 201 0.52 2.60 15.78
C PHE A 201 -0.92 3.08 15.78
N GLU A 202 -1.86 2.19 16.08
CA GLU A 202 -3.25 2.58 16.31
C GLU A 202 -3.45 3.01 17.77
N GLY A 203 -4.06 4.18 17.95
CA GLY A 203 -4.53 4.67 19.23
C GLY A 203 -5.72 3.86 19.76
N LYS A 204 -5.92 3.85 21.09
CA LYS A 204 -7.07 3.19 21.72
C LYS A 204 -8.41 3.69 21.15
N ASP A 205 -8.53 4.97 20.85
CA ASP A 205 -9.75 5.54 20.30
C ASP A 205 -10.02 5.08 18.85
N GLU A 206 -8.99 4.63 18.12
CA GLU A 206 -9.10 4.14 16.74
C GLU A 206 -9.53 2.67 16.69
N ILE A 207 -9.02 1.84 17.62
CA ILE A 207 -9.44 0.43 17.73
C ILE A 207 -10.87 0.27 18.25
N ASP A 208 -11.38 1.23 19.04
CA ASP A 208 -12.74 1.19 19.59
C ASP A 208 -13.80 1.44 18.49
N LEU A 209 -13.39 1.93 17.31
CA LEU A 209 -14.22 2.02 16.10
C LEU A 209 -14.32 0.70 15.32
N GLY A 210 -13.55 -0.32 15.71
CA GLY A 210 -13.52 -1.63 15.05
C GLY A 210 -12.42 -1.78 13.99
N ALA A 211 -12.30 -2.98 13.42
CA ALA A 211 -11.29 -3.25 12.40
C ALA A 211 -11.58 -2.47 11.10
N MET A 212 -10.65 -1.60 10.72
CA MET A 212 -10.73 -0.82 9.48
C MET A 212 -9.92 -1.51 8.39
N ALA A 213 -10.57 -1.96 7.31
CA ALA A 213 -9.92 -2.68 6.20
C ALA A 213 -9.02 -1.78 5.31
N GLY A 214 -9.05 -0.47 5.51
CA GLY A 214 -8.39 0.51 4.65
C GLY A 214 -9.35 1.04 3.58
N PHE A 215 -8.90 1.12 2.33
CA PHE A 215 -9.79 1.52 1.24
C PHE A 215 -9.77 0.59 0.03
N LYS A 216 -10.90 0.58 -0.68
CA LYS A 216 -11.06 0.02 -2.02
C LYS A 216 -11.87 1.01 -2.86
N LEU A 217 -11.30 1.45 -3.97
CA LEU A 217 -11.93 2.44 -4.84
C LEU A 217 -12.00 1.91 -6.26
N THR A 218 -13.15 2.07 -6.89
CA THR A 218 -13.29 1.92 -8.33
C THR A 218 -12.97 3.26 -8.99
N TYR A 219 -12.06 3.24 -9.95
CA TYR A 219 -11.71 4.41 -10.75
C TYR A 219 -12.29 4.31 -12.15
N ILE A 220 -12.70 5.46 -12.71
CA ILE A 220 -13.23 5.59 -14.06
C ILE A 220 -12.53 6.78 -14.72
N GLN A 221 -11.87 6.53 -15.85
CA GLN A 221 -11.30 7.57 -16.70
C GLN A 221 -12.35 8.11 -17.67
N SER A 222 -12.35 9.42 -17.87
CA SER A 222 -13.32 10.08 -18.76
C SER A 222 -12.65 11.01 -19.76
N SER A 223 -13.20 10.99 -20.97
CA SER A 223 -12.92 11.93 -22.07
C SER A 223 -13.80 13.19 -22.02
N ARG A 224 -14.80 13.23 -21.12
CA ARG A 224 -15.72 14.38 -21.02
C ARG A 224 -14.98 15.62 -20.57
N GLY A 225 -15.09 16.68 -21.37
CA GLY A 225 -14.47 17.98 -21.09
C GLY A 225 -12.97 18.01 -21.33
N CYS A 226 -12.42 17.05 -22.09
CA CYS A 226 -11.06 17.15 -22.58
C CYS A 226 -10.96 18.22 -23.66
N ARG A 227 -9.91 19.04 -23.60
CA ARG A 227 -9.55 19.90 -24.73
C ARG A 227 -9.12 19.01 -25.89
N PRO A 228 -9.50 19.31 -27.14
CA PRO A 228 -8.96 18.61 -28.29
C PRO A 228 -7.43 18.73 -28.29
N GLU A 229 -6.76 17.60 -28.45
CA GLU A 229 -5.30 17.54 -28.56
C GLU A 229 -4.92 18.24 -29.89
N PRO A 230 -3.96 19.18 -29.90
CA PRO A 230 -3.53 19.80 -31.15
C PRO A 230 -2.97 18.71 -32.08
N GLN A 231 -3.41 18.75 -33.34
CA GLN A 231 -3.00 17.82 -34.40
C GLN A 231 -1.52 17.95 -34.75
#